data_AF-A0A1L9VIJ8-F1
#
_entry.id   AF-A0A1L9VIJ8-F1
#
_cell.length_a   1.000
_cell.length_b   1.000
_cell.length_c   1.000
_cell.angle_alpha   90.00
_cell.angle_beta   90.00
_cell.angle_gamma   90.00
#
_symmetry.space_group_name_H-M   'P 1'
#
loop_
_entity.id
_entity.type
_entity.pdbx_description
1 polymer ?
#
loop_
_entity_poly.entity_id
_entity_poly.type
_entity_poly.pdbx_seq_one_letter_code
_entity_poly.pdbx_strand_id
1 'polypeptide(L)'
;MGKKRNEATAAGNGTEEGESLPPLSMKDFQVYNRLSVQMDQFHNHFRLVWNDLQNACAPTGKQRHPRQLILTGLAFCSQLDFHHSIEEQHIFPVLAKKMPEFRKELDLLQQHKKIHAGLAELERYLEDCRVGDAELDRAEVKSLMDGFGDVLWRHLDEEVQTLGAQNMRRYWTLREMPGLPM
;
A
#
# COMPACT_ATOMS: atom_id res chain seq x y z
N MET A 1 15.03 3.07 72.43
CA MET A 1 15.30 2.23 71.24
C MET A 1 14.07 1.36 70.99
N GLY A 2 13.17 1.65 70.05
CA GLY A 2 13.30 1.32 68.61
C GLY A 2 13.24 -0.21 68.44
N LYS A 3 12.25 -0.88 67.82
CA LYS A 3 11.61 -0.59 66.52
C LYS A 3 10.38 -1.53 66.36
N LYS A 4 9.17 -0.98 66.12
CA LYS A 4 8.01 -1.74 65.62
C LYS A 4 8.27 -2.12 64.16
N ARG A 5 8.00 -3.37 63.76
CA ARG A 5 7.92 -3.79 62.35
C ARG A 5 6.45 -3.72 61.93
N ASN A 6 6.17 -2.85 60.95
CA ASN A 6 4.91 -2.80 60.22
C ASN A 6 4.95 -3.81 59.06
N GLU A 7 3.83 -4.51 58.87
CA GLU A 7 3.43 -5.14 57.62
C GLU A 7 3.16 -4.07 56.55
N ALA A 8 3.49 -4.37 55.29
CA ALA A 8 2.89 -3.74 54.12
C ALA A 8 3.02 -4.71 52.92
N THR A 9 1.91 -5.40 52.66
CA THR A 9 1.33 -5.69 51.33
C THR A 9 2.17 -5.31 50.11
N ALA A 10 2.62 -6.33 49.37
CA ALA A 10 3.12 -6.19 48.01
C ALA A 10 1.93 -5.91 47.07
N ALA A 11 1.77 -4.64 46.71
CA ALA A 11 0.89 -4.21 45.64
C ALA A 11 1.49 -4.62 44.29
N GLY A 12 0.69 -5.31 43.48
CA GLY A 12 0.98 -5.53 42.07
C GLY A 12 0.98 -4.20 41.32
N ASN A 13 2.11 -3.89 40.69
CA ASN A 13 2.30 -2.88 39.65
C ASN A 13 3.09 -3.60 38.56
N GLY A 14 2.81 -3.51 37.26
CA GLY A 14 1.86 -2.75 36.48
C GLY A 14 2.12 -3.12 35.02
N THR A 15 1.06 -3.12 34.22
CA THR A 15 1.04 -2.97 32.75
C THR A 15 2.38 -2.99 32.00
N GLU A 16 2.63 -4.07 31.26
CA GLU A 16 3.68 -4.16 30.24
C GLU A 16 3.36 -3.22 29.07
N GLU A 17 3.87 -1.99 29.12
CA GLU A 17 4.09 -1.18 27.91
C GLU A 17 5.27 -1.81 27.15
N GLY A 18 5.03 -2.20 25.91
CA GLY A 18 5.92 -3.03 25.10
C GLY A 18 7.37 -2.54 25.08
N GLU A 19 8.29 -3.42 25.47
CA GLU A 19 9.72 -3.18 25.39
C GLU A 19 10.11 -2.72 23.97
N SER A 20 10.66 -1.52 23.87
CA SER A 20 11.20 -1.01 22.61
C SER A 20 12.35 -1.91 22.18
N LEU A 21 12.18 -2.59 21.03
CA LEU A 21 13.22 -3.45 20.48
C LEU A 21 14.54 -2.66 20.30
N PRO A 22 15.71 -3.27 20.54
CA PRO A 22 16.99 -2.58 20.46
C PRO A 22 17.20 -1.95 19.07
N PRO A 23 17.98 -0.87 18.93
CA PRO A 23 18.24 -0.26 17.63
C PRO A 23 18.89 -1.27 16.67
N LEU A 24 18.49 -1.23 15.39
CA LEU A 24 19.09 -2.07 14.35
C LEU A 24 20.43 -1.49 13.91
N SER A 25 21.38 -2.37 13.56
CA SER A 25 22.52 -1.95 12.75
C SER A 25 22.03 -1.48 11.36
N MET A 26 22.80 -0.65 10.67
CA MET A 26 22.44 -0.21 9.30
C MET A 26 22.23 -1.39 8.35
N LYS A 27 23.05 -2.45 8.48
CA LYS A 27 22.94 -3.65 7.67
C LYS A 27 21.65 -4.41 7.96
N ASP A 28 21.30 -4.59 9.22
CA ASP A 28 20.07 -5.29 9.61
C ASP A 28 18.83 -4.49 9.22
N PHE A 29 18.89 -3.16 9.37
CA PHE A 29 17.83 -2.27 8.88
C PHE A 29 17.59 -2.45 7.39
N GLN A 30 18.64 -2.46 6.56
CA GLN A 30 18.50 -2.69 5.12
C GLN A 30 17.86 -4.04 4.80
N VAL A 31 18.25 -5.11 5.51
CA VAL A 31 17.65 -6.45 5.33
C VAL A 31 16.16 -6.44 5.66
N TYR A 32 15.79 -5.83 6.79
CA TYR A 32 14.38 -5.74 7.19
C TYR A 32 13.56 -4.79 6.31
N ASN A 33 14.15 -3.72 5.79
CA ASN A 33 13.44 -2.71 5.01
C ASN A 33 13.31 -3.05 3.51
N ARG A 34 13.93 -4.15 3.06
CA ARG A 34 14.07 -4.44 1.62
C ARG A 34 12.73 -4.52 0.88
N LEU A 35 11.70 -5.12 1.51
CA LEU A 35 10.36 -5.25 0.92
C LEU A 35 9.71 -3.87 0.77
N SER A 36 9.75 -3.05 1.82
CA SER A 36 9.25 -1.67 1.80
C SER A 36 9.91 -0.82 0.70
N VAL A 37 11.24 -0.91 0.55
CA VAL A 37 11.96 -0.19 -0.51
C VAL A 37 11.54 -0.63 -1.91
N GLN A 38 11.43 -1.94 -2.13
CA GLN A 38 11.03 -2.48 -3.44
C GLN A 38 9.56 -2.13 -3.75
N MET A 39 8.68 -2.22 -2.75
CA MET A 39 7.28 -1.85 -2.89
C MET A 39 7.12 -0.38 -3.25
N ASP A 40 7.83 0.50 -2.54
CA ASP A 40 7.73 1.94 -2.80
C ASP A 40 8.27 2.32 -4.19
N GLN A 41 9.19 1.54 -4.79
CA GLN A 41 9.59 1.75 -6.19
C GLN A 41 8.43 1.52 -7.17
N PHE A 42 7.66 0.44 -6.99
CA PHE A 42 6.45 0.21 -7.79
C PHE A 42 5.39 1.28 -7.52
N HIS A 43 5.15 1.60 -6.25
CA HIS A 43 4.16 2.60 -5.86
C HIS A 43 4.49 3.99 -6.39
N ASN A 44 5.76 4.37 -6.41
CA ASN A 44 6.19 5.66 -6.97
C ASN A 44 5.96 5.74 -8.47
N HIS A 45 6.10 4.64 -9.22
CA HIS A 45 5.69 4.61 -10.63
C HIS A 45 4.19 4.87 -10.78
N PHE A 46 3.35 4.23 -9.97
CA PHE A 46 1.90 4.47 -10.00
C PHE A 46 1.53 5.90 -9.62
N ARG A 47 2.16 6.49 -8.59
CA ARG A 47 1.97 7.90 -8.22
C ARG A 47 2.34 8.85 -9.37
N LEU A 48 3.43 8.57 -10.08
CA LEU A 48 3.86 9.38 -11.23
C LEU A 48 2.83 9.33 -12.36
N VAL A 49 2.38 8.13 -12.75
CA VAL A 49 1.38 7.95 -13.81
C VAL A 49 0.03 8.55 -13.40
N TRP A 50 -0.40 8.36 -12.15
CA TRP A 50 -1.61 8.97 -11.59
C TRP A 50 -1.59 10.49 -11.73
N ASN A 51 -0.51 11.13 -11.26
CA ASN A 51 -0.38 12.58 -11.31
C ASN A 51 -0.33 13.09 -12.76
N ASP A 52 0.31 12.37 -13.67
CA ASP A 52 0.32 12.71 -15.08
C ASP A 52 -1.08 12.63 -15.72
N LEU A 53 -1.85 11.60 -15.41
CA LEU A 53 -3.24 11.45 -15.84
C LEU A 53 -4.15 12.56 -15.27
N GLN A 54 -4.06 12.81 -13.96
CA GLN A 54 -4.81 13.90 -13.30
C GLN A 54 -4.46 15.27 -13.92
N ASN A 55 -3.18 15.54 -14.15
CA ASN A 55 -2.73 16.77 -14.80
C ASN A 55 -3.23 16.88 -16.25
N ALA A 56 -3.28 15.77 -17.01
CA ALA A 56 -3.81 15.78 -18.36
C ALA A 56 -5.33 16.01 -18.44
N CYS A 57 -6.04 15.83 -17.32
CA CYS A 57 -7.49 16.03 -17.20
C CYS A 57 -7.87 17.34 -16.50
N ALA A 58 -6.94 18.00 -15.79
CA ALA A 58 -7.20 19.25 -15.09
C ALA A 58 -7.46 20.42 -16.07
N PRO A 59 -8.34 21.39 -15.73
CA PRO A 59 -8.66 22.54 -16.61
C PRO A 59 -7.44 23.38 -17.03
N THR A 60 -6.48 23.53 -16.12
CA THR A 60 -5.24 24.30 -16.33
C THR A 60 -4.04 23.41 -16.66
N GLY A 61 -4.25 22.10 -16.78
CA GLY A 61 -3.18 21.14 -16.96
C GLY A 61 -2.72 21.03 -18.42
N LYS A 62 -1.50 20.51 -18.61
CA LYS A 62 -0.96 20.29 -19.96
C LYS A 62 -1.70 19.13 -20.62
N GLN A 63 -2.63 19.45 -21.50
CA GLN A 63 -3.44 18.46 -22.18
C GLN A 63 -2.58 17.55 -23.07
N ARG A 64 -2.86 16.25 -22.97
CA ARG A 64 -2.32 15.22 -23.85
C ARG A 64 -3.24 15.01 -25.06
N HIS A 65 -2.70 14.53 -26.17
CA HIS A 65 -3.54 14.06 -27.28
C HIS A 65 -4.53 12.98 -26.77
N PRO A 66 -5.84 13.01 -27.15
CA PRO A 66 -6.86 12.08 -26.65
C PRO A 66 -6.43 10.61 -26.68
N ARG A 67 -5.94 10.13 -27.83
CA ARG A 67 -5.40 8.78 -27.98
C ARG A 67 -4.30 8.44 -26.98
N GLN A 68 -3.40 9.37 -26.69
CA GLN A 68 -2.32 9.13 -25.72
C GLN A 68 -2.88 9.04 -24.30
N LEU A 69 -3.86 9.87 -23.94
CA LEU A 69 -4.51 9.82 -22.63
C LEU A 69 -5.18 8.45 -22.42
N ILE A 70 -5.97 8.00 -23.40
CA ILE A 70 -6.65 6.69 -23.38
C ILE A 70 -5.64 5.56 -23.19
N LEU A 71 -4.61 5.48 -24.03
CA LEU A 71 -3.62 4.40 -23.95
C LEU A 71 -2.83 4.43 -22.62
N THR A 72 -2.55 5.62 -22.09
CA THR A 72 -1.85 5.74 -20.80
C THR A 72 -2.74 5.29 -19.65
N GLY A 73 -4.02 5.65 -19.65
CA GLY A 73 -4.99 5.24 -18.63
C GLY A 73 -5.26 3.73 -18.65
N LEU A 74 -5.43 3.13 -19.83
CA LEU A 74 -5.58 1.67 -19.95
C LEU A 74 -4.33 0.92 -19.47
N ALA A 75 -3.14 1.41 -19.84
CA ALA A 75 -1.89 0.84 -19.38
C ALA A 75 -1.73 0.95 -17.85
N PHE A 76 -2.17 2.06 -17.25
CA PHE A 76 -2.21 2.23 -15.80
C PHE A 76 -3.13 1.21 -15.13
N CYS A 77 -4.36 1.05 -15.63
CA CYS A 77 -5.33 0.09 -15.07
C CYS A 77 -4.78 -1.33 -15.10
N SER A 78 -4.27 -1.77 -16.26
CA SER A 78 -3.71 -3.11 -16.42
C SER A 78 -2.48 -3.37 -15.54
N GLN A 79 -1.57 -2.41 -15.42
CA GLN A 79 -0.35 -2.57 -14.60
C GLN A 79 -0.67 -2.62 -13.10
N LEU A 80 -1.58 -1.77 -12.63
CA LEU A 80 -1.96 -1.74 -11.22
C LEU A 80 -2.77 -2.98 -10.83
N ASP A 81 -3.67 -3.44 -11.70
CA ASP A 81 -4.42 -4.68 -11.49
C ASP A 81 -3.49 -5.92 -11.42
N PHE A 82 -2.51 -5.99 -12.34
CA PHE A 82 -1.52 -7.07 -12.33
C PHE A 82 -0.65 -7.05 -11.08
N HIS A 83 -0.22 -5.86 -10.64
CA HIS A 83 0.57 -5.68 -9.43
C HIS A 83 -0.15 -6.22 -8.19
N HIS A 84 -1.39 -5.77 -7.95
CA HIS A 84 -2.20 -6.27 -6.83
C HIS A 84 -2.50 -7.77 -6.95
N SER A 85 -2.70 -8.28 -8.17
CA SER A 85 -2.91 -9.71 -8.40
C SER A 85 -1.71 -10.55 -7.93
N ILE A 86 -0.48 -10.08 -8.16
CA ILE A 86 0.74 -10.76 -7.66
C ILE A 86 0.77 -10.72 -6.14
N GLU A 87 0.45 -9.59 -5.51
CA GLU A 87 0.42 -9.46 -4.07
C GLU A 87 -0.56 -10.44 -3.43
N GLU A 88 -1.81 -10.43 -3.89
CA GLU A 88 -2.88 -11.26 -3.36
C GLU A 88 -2.62 -12.76 -3.55
N GLN A 89 -2.03 -13.15 -4.68
CA GLN A 89 -1.80 -14.55 -5.02
C GLN A 89 -0.50 -15.12 -4.43
N HIS A 90 0.53 -14.29 -4.27
CA HIS A 90 1.88 -14.79 -3.99
C HIS A 90 2.56 -14.16 -2.77
N ILE A 91 2.28 -12.91 -2.44
CA ILE A 91 3.00 -12.17 -1.38
C ILE A 91 2.22 -12.19 -0.07
N PHE A 92 0.99 -11.68 -0.06
CA PHE A 92 0.14 -11.58 1.14
C PHE A 92 -0.10 -12.94 1.80
N PRO A 93 -0.33 -14.06 1.07
CA PRO A 93 -0.47 -15.36 1.71
C PRO A 93 0.77 -15.81 2.50
N VAL A 94 1.97 -15.39 2.08
CA VAL A 94 3.21 -15.71 2.80
C VAL A 94 3.35 -14.81 4.02
N LEU A 95 3.11 -13.50 3.89
CA LEU A 95 3.20 -12.55 5.00
C LEU A 95 2.17 -12.85 6.10
N ALA A 96 0.94 -13.19 5.72
CA ALA A 96 -0.17 -13.52 6.61
C ALA A 96 0.11 -14.69 7.58
N LYS A 97 1.11 -15.54 7.28
CA LYS A 97 1.55 -16.62 8.17
C LYS A 97 2.01 -16.07 9.52
N LYS A 98 2.68 -14.93 9.53
CA LYS A 98 3.25 -14.33 10.75
C LYS A 98 2.75 -12.92 11.07
N MET A 99 2.33 -12.17 10.06
CA MET A 99 1.87 -10.79 10.20
C MET A 99 0.34 -10.79 10.16
N PRO A 100 -0.34 -10.57 11.30
CA PRO A 100 -1.79 -10.50 11.34
C PRO A 100 -2.34 -9.56 10.29
N GLU A 101 -1.71 -8.40 10.06
CA GLU A 101 -2.07 -7.31 9.14
C GLU A 101 -2.41 -7.77 7.70
N PHE A 102 -1.88 -8.92 7.27
CA PHE A 102 -2.09 -9.48 5.92
C PHE A 102 -3.12 -10.63 5.87
N ARG A 103 -3.71 -11.03 7.00
CA ARG A 103 -4.73 -12.09 7.02
C ARG A 103 -6.03 -11.60 6.37
N LYS A 104 -6.69 -12.51 5.62
CA LYS A 104 -7.95 -12.25 4.92
C LYS A 104 -8.97 -11.66 5.90
N GLU A 105 -9.38 -10.41 5.62
CA GLU A 105 -10.33 -9.52 6.33
C GLU A 105 -9.78 -8.14 6.72
N LEU A 106 -8.52 -7.85 6.41
CA LEU A 106 -7.89 -6.60 6.85
C LEU A 106 -7.86 -5.50 5.80
N ASP A 107 -7.53 -4.30 6.27
CA ASP A 107 -7.70 -3.03 5.56
C ASP A 107 -7.07 -3.03 4.16
N LEU A 108 -5.87 -3.61 3.96
CA LEU A 108 -5.19 -3.65 2.67
C LEU A 108 -5.99 -4.41 1.59
N LEU A 109 -6.51 -5.60 1.90
CA LEU A 109 -7.34 -6.37 0.96
C LEU A 109 -8.68 -5.68 0.68
N GLN A 110 -9.25 -4.95 1.64
CA GLN A 110 -10.46 -4.17 1.41
C GLN A 110 -10.19 -2.93 0.57
N GLN A 111 -8.99 -2.33 0.69
CA GLN A 111 -8.53 -1.26 -0.18
C GLN A 111 -8.36 -1.76 -1.61
N HIS A 112 -7.70 -2.91 -1.83
CA HIS A 112 -7.58 -3.52 -3.16
C HIS A 112 -8.95 -3.67 -3.83
N LYS A 113 -9.94 -4.26 -3.14
CA LYS A 113 -11.30 -4.41 -3.70
C LYS A 113 -11.91 -3.09 -4.17
N LYS A 114 -11.77 -2.02 -3.39
CA LYS A 114 -12.26 -0.68 -3.76
C LYS A 114 -11.48 -0.11 -4.94
N ILE A 115 -10.17 -0.31 -4.97
CA ILE A 115 -9.32 0.13 -6.08
C ILE A 115 -9.68 -0.63 -7.36
N HIS A 116 -9.79 -1.96 -7.33
CA HIS A 116 -10.21 -2.77 -8.48
C HIS A 116 -11.59 -2.38 -9.01
N ALA A 117 -12.54 -2.03 -8.13
CA ALA A 117 -13.84 -1.52 -8.57
C ALA A 117 -13.70 -0.20 -9.35
N GLY A 118 -12.93 0.76 -8.83
CA GLY A 118 -12.66 2.03 -9.52
C GLY A 118 -11.86 1.86 -10.83
N LEU A 119 -10.89 0.94 -10.85
CA LEU A 119 -10.13 0.59 -12.04
C LEU A 119 -11.04 -0.01 -13.13
N ALA A 120 -11.95 -0.91 -12.77
CA ALA A 120 -12.88 -1.51 -13.72
C ALA A 120 -13.82 -0.46 -14.36
N GLU A 121 -14.27 0.52 -13.58
CA GLU A 121 -15.10 1.61 -14.10
C GLU A 121 -14.30 2.53 -15.06
N LEU A 122 -13.08 2.92 -14.68
CA LEU A 122 -12.19 3.73 -15.50
C LEU A 122 -11.78 3.00 -16.78
N GLU A 123 -11.36 1.74 -16.68
CA GLU A 123 -10.93 0.92 -17.81
C GLU A 123 -12.05 0.76 -18.83
N ARG A 124 -13.26 0.43 -18.37
CA ARG A 124 -14.43 0.31 -19.25
C ARG A 124 -14.68 1.60 -20.04
N TYR A 125 -14.70 2.76 -19.37
CA TYR A 125 -14.93 4.03 -20.04
C TYR A 125 -13.84 4.36 -21.08
N LEU A 126 -12.57 4.12 -20.74
CA LEU A 126 -11.45 4.34 -21.65
C LEU A 126 -11.45 3.37 -22.83
N GLU A 127 -11.93 2.14 -22.63
CA GLU A 127 -12.13 1.16 -23.69
C GLU A 127 -13.23 1.58 -24.66
N ASP A 128 -14.39 2.03 -24.16
CA ASP A 128 -15.48 2.56 -24.98
C ASP A 128 -14.98 3.76 -25.82
N CYS A 129 -14.18 4.64 -25.21
CA CYS A 129 -13.52 5.75 -25.91
C CYS A 129 -12.50 5.27 -26.96
N ARG A 130 -11.80 4.15 -26.71
CA ARG A 130 -10.78 3.59 -27.61
C ARG A 130 -11.42 3.02 -28.88
N VAL A 131 -12.56 2.34 -28.75
CA VAL A 131 -13.27 1.70 -29.87
C VAL A 131 -14.23 2.67 -30.59
N GLY A 132 -14.50 3.83 -30.00
CA GLY A 132 -15.32 4.90 -30.59
C GLY A 132 -16.79 4.86 -30.21
N ASP A 133 -17.15 4.08 -29.18
CA ASP A 133 -18.51 4.00 -28.64
C ASP A 133 -18.83 5.17 -27.70
N ALA A 134 -17.80 5.89 -27.22
CA ALA A 134 -17.91 7.13 -26.46
C ALA A 134 -16.90 8.18 -26.95
N GLU A 135 -17.25 9.47 -26.80
CA GLU A 135 -16.29 10.57 -26.97
C GLU A 135 -15.54 10.82 -25.66
N LEU A 136 -14.22 11.03 -25.74
CA LEU A 136 -13.39 11.24 -24.55
C LEU A 136 -13.70 12.59 -23.88
N ASP A 137 -14.44 12.55 -22.78
CA ASP A 137 -14.55 13.61 -21.79
C ASP A 137 -13.48 13.46 -20.70
N ARG A 138 -12.64 14.49 -20.54
CA ARG A 138 -11.60 14.56 -19.51
C ARG A 138 -12.15 14.78 -18.12
N ALA A 139 -13.27 15.50 -18.00
CA ALA A 139 -13.93 15.70 -16.72
C ALA A 139 -14.43 14.35 -16.17
N GLU A 140 -14.94 13.49 -17.04
CA GLU A 140 -15.35 12.13 -16.70
C GLU A 140 -14.16 11.25 -16.28
N VAL A 141 -13.05 11.26 -17.05
CA VAL A 141 -11.82 10.54 -16.63
C VAL A 141 -11.38 10.98 -15.23
N LYS A 142 -11.35 12.30 -15.00
CA LYS A 142 -10.97 12.86 -13.70
C LYS A 142 -11.92 12.42 -12.59
N SER A 143 -13.23 12.47 -12.84
CA SER A 143 -14.27 12.06 -11.88
C SER A 143 -14.11 10.59 -11.49
N LEU A 144 -13.92 9.70 -12.47
CA LEU A 144 -13.68 8.28 -12.24
C LEU A 144 -12.41 8.04 -11.42
N MET A 145 -11.32 8.75 -11.73
CA MET A 145 -10.09 8.70 -10.93
C MET A 145 -10.31 9.20 -9.50
N ASP A 146 -10.95 10.37 -9.32
CA ASP A 146 -11.23 10.92 -7.99
C ASP A 146 -12.08 9.96 -7.13
N GLY A 147 -12.93 9.15 -7.75
CA GLY A 147 -13.79 8.16 -7.07
C GLY A 147 -13.05 7.12 -6.24
N PHE A 148 -11.80 6.79 -6.58
CA PHE A 148 -10.97 5.84 -5.82
C PHE A 148 -9.58 6.37 -5.42
N GLY A 149 -9.25 7.61 -5.80
CA GLY A 149 -7.94 8.21 -5.56
C GLY A 149 -7.50 8.21 -4.10
N ASP A 150 -8.36 8.66 -3.17
CA ASP A 150 -8.03 8.70 -1.75
C ASP A 150 -7.70 7.30 -1.19
N VAL A 151 -8.42 6.27 -1.66
CA VAL A 151 -8.18 4.89 -1.25
C VAL A 151 -6.86 4.38 -1.81
N LEU A 152 -6.57 4.67 -3.08
CA LEU A 152 -5.30 4.30 -3.71
C LEU A 152 -4.12 4.94 -2.99
N TRP A 153 -4.12 6.27 -2.79
CA TRP A 153 -2.99 6.97 -2.16
C TRP A 153 -2.71 6.45 -0.75
N ARG A 154 -3.74 6.27 0.06
CA ARG A 154 -3.60 5.70 1.39
C ARG A 154 -3.04 4.28 1.34
N HIS A 155 -3.55 3.44 0.44
CA HIS A 155 -3.07 2.07 0.26
C HIS A 155 -1.56 2.04 -0.06
N LEU A 156 -1.12 2.86 -1.01
CA LEU A 156 0.28 2.93 -1.42
C LEU A 156 1.22 3.32 -0.27
N ASP A 157 0.74 4.11 0.71
CA ASP A 157 1.52 4.54 1.87
C ASP A 157 1.47 3.50 3.02
N GLU A 158 0.27 3.01 3.34
CA GLU A 158 0.06 2.08 4.46
C GLU A 158 0.76 0.74 4.23
N GLU A 159 0.78 0.24 3.00
CA GLU A 159 1.49 -1.00 2.69
C GLU A 159 3.01 -0.84 2.84
N VAL A 160 3.58 0.24 2.30
CA VAL A 160 5.02 0.54 2.42
C VAL A 160 5.42 0.67 3.89
N GLN A 161 4.57 1.30 4.71
CA GLN A 161 4.77 1.39 6.16
C GLN A 161 4.68 0.02 6.84
N THR A 162 3.70 -0.80 6.46
CA THR A 162 3.48 -2.13 7.03
C THR A 162 4.64 -3.08 6.72
N LEU A 163 5.24 -2.96 5.53
CA LEU A 163 6.43 -3.68 5.10
C LEU A 163 7.75 -3.08 5.64
N GLY A 164 7.68 -2.00 6.42
CA GLY A 164 8.84 -1.28 6.94
C GLY A 164 9.62 -2.06 8.00
N ALA A 165 10.91 -1.76 8.13
CA ALA A 165 11.83 -2.54 8.95
C ALA A 165 11.37 -2.75 10.40
N GLN A 166 10.77 -1.73 11.01
CA GLN A 166 10.31 -1.80 12.40
C GLN A 166 9.12 -2.72 12.60
N ASN A 167 8.26 -2.88 11.59
CA ASN A 167 7.16 -3.82 11.67
C ASN A 167 7.64 -5.23 11.30
N MET A 168 8.43 -5.37 10.23
CA MET A 168 8.96 -6.66 9.78
C MET A 168 9.76 -7.39 10.86
N ARG A 169 10.62 -6.67 11.61
CA ARG A 169 11.44 -7.25 12.69
C ARG A 169 10.64 -7.77 13.89
N ARG A 170 9.35 -7.44 14.01
CA ARG A 170 8.48 -7.97 15.07
C ARG A 170 8.07 -9.42 14.80
N TYR A 171 8.04 -9.81 13.53
CA TYR A 171 7.47 -11.09 13.09
C TYR A 171 8.49 -12.01 12.41
N TRP A 172 9.53 -11.44 11.80
CA TRP A 172 10.51 -12.15 11.00
C TRP A 172 11.91 -12.03 11.58
N THR A 173 12.70 -13.10 11.45
CA THR A 173 14.13 -13.08 11.80
C THR A 173 14.98 -12.69 10.58
N LEU A 174 16.20 -12.19 10.81
CA LEU A 174 17.17 -11.88 9.75
C LEU A 174 17.44 -13.06 8.81
N ARG A 175 17.38 -14.29 9.32
CA ARG A 175 17.60 -15.51 8.52
C ARG A 175 16.42 -15.81 7.59
N GLU A 176 15.21 -15.43 7.97
CA GLU A 176 13.99 -15.65 7.19
C GLU A 176 13.78 -14.56 6.14
N MET A 177 14.21 -13.34 6.42
CA MET A 177 14.01 -12.18 5.53
C MET A 177 14.42 -12.44 4.07
N PRO A 178 15.54 -13.10 3.74
CA PRO A 178 15.91 -13.36 2.34
C PRO A 178 14.94 -14.29 1.58
N GLY A 179 14.17 -15.11 2.30
CA GLY A 179 13.24 -16.07 1.71
C GLY A 179 11.84 -15.53 1.41
N LEU A 180 11.55 -14.28 1.80
CA LEU A 180 10.24 -13.66 1.53
C LEU A 180 10.11 -13.25 0.05
N PRO A 181 8.98 -13.53 -0.60
CA PRO A 181 8.73 -13.09 -1.98
C PRO A 181 8.53 -11.57 -2.03
N MET A 182 8.93 -10.97 -3.15
CA MET A 182 8.60 -9.60 -3.55
C MET A 182 8.88 -9.42 -5.04
#